data_AF-A0A261FSA3-F1
#
_entry.id   AF-A0A261FSA3-F1
#
_cell.length_a   1.000
_cell.length_b   1.000
_cell.length_c   1.000
_cell.angle_alpha   90.00
_cell.angle_beta   90.00
_cell.angle_gamma   90.00
#
_symmetry.space_group_name_H-M   'P 1'
#
loop_
_entity.id
_entity.type
_entity.pdbx_description
1 polymer ?
#
loop_
_entity_poly.entity_id
_entity_poly.type
_entity_poly.pdbx_seq_one_letter_code
_entity_poly.pdbx_strand_id
1 'polypeptide(L)'
;METAVIEHVAGCPAVREAAEAGAALVDLWPLTDARQLDNDAKYAEELQVRVTRAFAAVMTGLDVTMADAEFVYEGADEIPGRPQEIVDALLDANDAYDTMGEFSDGGDAGLLYEAARLLGVEWDASVRDAVGRVIADAQEALDDGEAQADDGAPADGETADDMAAADGAAEAFAVVDGDAAGDAADGTASGASADGKAADDTADGGASGSAASLARRFAVALCACHRLVNAVAGPCDDGDANSGAGADVDGGAAARRVLPVLLFVNELRERYGIPRICLTAEQIRTLVGTRESLDDLVEFVAPLAGEEWSKHREDVLWDPDEAKKRAKEEDERRNKEALAAKFAHIKDDPNKPHVEL
;
A
#
# COMPACT_ATOMS: atom_id res chain seq x y z
N MET A 1 -18.27 14.86 -7.48
CA MET A 1 -19.08 13.67 -7.04
C MET A 1 -20.18 14.10 -6.08
N GLU A 2 -21.26 13.33 -5.91
CA GLU A 2 -22.32 13.68 -4.93
C GLU A 2 -21.86 13.42 -3.48
N THR A 3 -21.87 14.44 -2.63
CA THR A 3 -21.46 14.36 -1.22
C THR A 3 -22.23 13.29 -0.44
N ALA A 4 -23.53 13.13 -0.71
CA ALA A 4 -24.35 12.13 -0.03
C ALA A 4 -23.88 10.69 -0.28
N VAL A 5 -23.36 10.40 -1.48
CA VAL A 5 -22.80 9.08 -1.82
C VAL A 5 -21.48 8.85 -1.10
N ILE A 6 -20.62 9.87 -1.03
CA ILE A 6 -19.36 9.80 -0.30
C ILE A 6 -19.60 9.52 1.19
N GLU A 7 -20.52 10.25 1.81
CA GLU A 7 -20.87 10.06 3.23
C GLU A 7 -21.49 8.68 3.49
N HIS A 8 -22.27 8.16 2.54
CA HIS A 8 -22.79 6.81 2.62
C HIS A 8 -21.66 5.77 2.63
N VAL A 9 -20.76 5.82 1.65
CA VAL A 9 -19.63 4.89 1.54
C VAL A 9 -18.67 5.02 2.72
N ALA A 10 -18.33 6.23 3.15
CA ALA A 10 -17.51 6.47 4.34
C ALA A 10 -18.16 5.96 5.63
N GLY A 11 -19.49 5.85 5.64
CA GLY A 11 -20.28 5.29 6.73
C GLY A 11 -20.29 3.77 6.81
N CYS A 12 -19.87 3.07 5.75
CA CYS A 12 -19.88 1.62 5.68
C CYS A 12 -18.89 1.01 6.70
N PRO A 13 -19.28 -0.05 7.46
CA PRO A 13 -18.40 -0.68 8.44
C PRO A 13 -17.06 -1.13 7.87
N ALA A 14 -17.07 -1.80 6.72
CA ALA A 14 -15.83 -2.27 6.07
C ALA A 14 -14.88 -1.13 5.69
N VAL A 15 -15.41 0.03 5.29
CA VAL A 15 -14.59 1.22 4.97
C VAL A 15 -14.00 1.82 6.23
N ARG A 16 -14.75 1.87 7.33
CA ARG A 16 -14.24 2.36 8.62
C ARG A 16 -13.17 1.45 9.21
N GLU A 17 -13.39 0.13 9.18
CA GLU A 17 -12.42 -0.85 9.64
C GLU A 17 -11.12 -0.78 8.82
N ALA A 18 -11.23 -0.69 7.50
CA ALA A 18 -10.07 -0.43 6.65
C ALA A 18 -9.41 0.89 7.03
N ALA A 19 -10.18 1.96 7.21
CA ALA A 19 -9.62 3.27 7.54
C ALA A 19 -8.91 3.32 8.89
N GLU A 20 -9.33 2.53 9.87
CA GLU A 20 -8.61 2.35 11.14
C GLU A 20 -7.24 1.70 10.91
N ALA A 21 -7.17 0.64 10.10
CA ALA A 21 -5.90 0.01 9.73
C ALA A 21 -4.99 0.98 8.94
N GLY A 22 -5.57 1.73 8.00
CA GLY A 22 -4.88 2.74 7.21
C GLY A 22 -4.34 3.89 8.05
N ALA A 23 -5.14 4.40 9.00
CA ALA A 23 -4.69 5.44 9.93
C ALA A 23 -3.56 4.92 10.84
N ALA A 24 -3.67 3.70 11.36
CA ALA A 24 -2.63 3.09 12.18
C ALA A 24 -1.31 2.85 11.43
N LEU A 25 -1.37 2.68 10.11
CA LEU A 25 -0.21 2.65 9.22
C LEU A 25 0.34 4.07 9.02
N VAL A 26 -0.47 5.02 8.57
CA VAL A 26 -0.05 6.41 8.31
C VAL A 26 0.54 7.08 9.54
N ASP A 27 0.05 6.77 10.74
CA ASP A 27 0.57 7.27 12.03
C ASP A 27 2.02 6.84 12.32
N LEU A 28 2.60 5.92 11.53
CA LEU A 28 4.03 5.60 11.63
C LEU A 28 4.92 6.73 11.12
N TRP A 29 4.44 7.58 10.23
CA TRP A 29 5.24 8.64 9.61
C TRP A 29 5.30 9.93 10.46
N PRO A 30 6.42 10.68 10.42
CA PRO A 30 7.63 10.38 9.64
C PRO A 30 8.47 9.25 10.25
N LEU A 31 8.87 8.28 9.42
CA LEU A 31 9.78 7.22 9.82
C LEU A 31 11.17 7.81 10.11
N THR A 32 11.73 7.47 11.26
CA THR A 32 13.07 7.94 11.69
C THR A 32 14.03 6.81 12.01
N ASP A 33 13.53 5.60 12.21
CA ASP A 33 14.34 4.40 12.42
C ASP A 33 14.82 3.86 11.06
N ALA A 34 16.13 3.64 10.92
CA ALA A 34 16.74 3.20 9.67
C ALA A 34 16.18 1.84 9.19
N ARG A 35 15.86 0.94 10.12
CA ARG A 35 15.27 -0.35 9.77
C ARG A 35 13.84 -0.20 9.27
N GLN A 36 13.02 0.64 9.92
CA GLN A 36 11.67 0.93 9.42
C GLN A 36 11.71 1.54 8.01
N LEU A 37 12.65 2.45 7.75
CA LEU A 37 12.89 3.00 6.41
C LEU A 37 13.28 1.91 5.38
N ASP A 38 14.23 1.04 5.73
CA ASP A 38 14.63 -0.07 4.86
C ASP A 38 13.49 -1.07 4.61
N ASN A 39 12.66 -1.33 5.62
CA ASN A 39 11.49 -2.21 5.51
C ASN A 39 10.41 -1.60 4.62
N ASP A 40 10.14 -0.30 4.76
CA ASP A 40 9.16 0.41 3.94
C ASP A 40 9.60 0.45 2.46
N ALA A 41 10.89 0.72 2.20
CA ALA A 41 11.45 0.67 0.85
C ALA A 41 11.27 -0.71 0.21
N LYS A 42 11.56 -1.79 0.94
CA LYS A 42 11.33 -3.16 0.46
C LYS A 42 9.85 -3.45 0.20
N TYR A 43 8.96 -3.00 1.09
CA TYR A 43 7.52 -3.15 0.86
C TYR A 43 7.08 -2.45 -0.43
N ALA A 44 7.59 -1.25 -0.70
CA ALA A 44 7.27 -0.52 -1.93
C ALA A 44 7.74 -1.26 -3.19
N GLU A 45 8.96 -1.82 -3.18
CA GLU A 45 9.47 -2.68 -4.27
C GLU A 45 8.60 -3.93 -4.44
N GLU A 46 8.29 -4.64 -3.35
CA GLU A 46 7.43 -5.83 -3.37
C GLU A 46 6.00 -5.52 -3.85
N LEU A 47 5.47 -4.34 -3.53
CA LEU A 47 4.16 -3.89 -4.00
C LEU A 47 4.15 -3.74 -5.53
N GLN A 48 5.16 -3.09 -6.10
CA GLN A 48 5.31 -2.95 -7.55
C GLN A 48 5.35 -4.32 -8.23
N VAL A 49 6.23 -5.21 -7.75
CA VAL A 49 6.36 -6.58 -8.30
C VAL A 49 5.03 -7.34 -8.26
N ARG A 50 4.27 -7.24 -7.16
CA ARG A 50 2.97 -7.90 -7.05
C ARG A 50 1.93 -7.32 -8.01
N VAL A 51 1.90 -6.00 -8.18
CA VAL A 51 0.98 -5.31 -9.10
C VAL A 51 1.28 -5.69 -10.54
N THR A 52 2.54 -5.57 -10.98
CA THR A 52 2.91 -5.83 -12.39
C THR A 52 2.81 -7.31 -12.73
N ARG A 53 3.08 -8.20 -11.77
CA ARG A 53 2.74 -9.63 -11.88
C ARG A 53 1.26 -9.88 -12.12
N ALA A 54 0.39 -9.25 -11.33
CA ALA A 54 -1.06 -9.43 -11.48
C ALA A 54 -1.53 -8.93 -12.85
N PHE A 55 -0.96 -7.83 -13.34
CA PHE A 55 -1.26 -7.25 -14.64
C PHE A 55 -0.83 -8.18 -15.77
N ALA A 56 0.42 -8.67 -15.75
CA ALA A 56 0.92 -9.61 -16.73
C ALA A 56 0.06 -10.89 -16.78
N ALA A 57 -0.39 -11.40 -15.62
CA ALA A 57 -1.30 -12.56 -15.56
C ALA A 57 -2.70 -12.27 -16.17
N VAL A 58 -3.19 -11.03 -16.07
CA VAL A 58 -4.45 -10.61 -16.74
C VAL A 58 -4.23 -10.41 -18.25
N MET A 59 -3.11 -9.79 -18.64
CA MET A 59 -2.73 -9.51 -20.03
C MET A 59 -2.36 -10.76 -20.84
N THR A 60 -1.89 -11.81 -20.20
CA THR A 60 -1.53 -13.06 -20.90
C THR A 60 -2.57 -14.15 -20.69
N GLY A 61 -3.27 -14.15 -19.55
CA GLY A 61 -4.08 -15.28 -19.12
C GLY A 61 -3.25 -16.49 -18.68
N LEU A 62 -1.93 -16.33 -18.51
CA LEU A 62 -1.01 -17.38 -18.11
C LEU A 62 -0.71 -17.31 -16.60
N ASP A 63 -0.17 -18.41 -16.08
CA ASP A 63 0.40 -18.45 -14.74
C ASP A 63 1.76 -17.73 -14.72
N VAL A 64 1.76 -16.51 -14.19
CA VAL A 64 2.96 -15.70 -13.94
C VAL A 64 3.35 -15.91 -12.48
N THR A 65 4.56 -16.43 -12.24
CA THR A 65 5.04 -16.70 -10.88
C THR A 65 5.66 -15.45 -10.26
N MET A 66 5.88 -15.45 -8.93
CA MET A 66 6.61 -14.36 -8.28
C MET A 66 8.03 -14.23 -8.81
N ALA A 67 8.72 -15.37 -8.97
CA ALA A 67 10.08 -15.40 -9.49
C ALA A 67 10.20 -14.84 -10.92
N ASP A 68 9.17 -15.03 -11.77
CA ASP A 68 9.16 -14.41 -13.10
C ASP A 68 9.15 -12.89 -12.98
N ALA A 69 8.27 -12.34 -12.14
CA ALA A 69 8.10 -10.91 -11.96
C ALA A 69 9.32 -10.25 -11.29
N GLU A 70 9.88 -10.87 -10.25
CA GLU A 70 11.11 -10.42 -9.58
C GLU A 70 12.27 -10.36 -10.57
N PHE A 71 12.45 -11.41 -11.39
CA PHE A 71 13.58 -11.47 -12.31
C PHE A 71 13.47 -10.42 -13.43
N VAL A 72 12.26 -10.13 -13.94
CA VAL A 72 12.04 -9.04 -14.89
C VAL A 72 12.23 -7.67 -14.23
N TYR A 73 11.76 -7.49 -12.99
CA TYR A 73 12.00 -6.27 -12.21
C TYR A 73 13.50 -5.99 -11.99
N GLU A 74 14.30 -7.04 -11.77
CA GLU A 74 15.77 -6.95 -11.71
C GLU A 74 16.45 -6.67 -13.08
N GLY A 75 15.67 -6.57 -14.16
CA GLY A 75 16.13 -6.15 -15.49
C GLY A 75 16.28 -7.28 -16.52
N ALA A 76 15.67 -8.45 -16.29
CA ALA A 76 15.69 -9.52 -17.28
C ALA A 76 14.72 -9.26 -18.45
N ASP A 77 15.21 -9.44 -19.68
CA ASP A 77 14.45 -9.38 -20.93
C ASP A 77 14.11 -10.77 -21.51
N GLU A 78 14.67 -11.84 -20.94
CA GLU A 78 14.39 -13.24 -21.27
C GLU A 78 14.50 -14.12 -20.02
N ILE A 79 13.59 -15.10 -19.88
CA ILE A 79 13.65 -16.12 -18.82
C ILE A 79 13.68 -17.52 -19.43
N PRO A 80 14.77 -18.29 -19.27
CA PRO A 80 14.88 -19.64 -19.81
C PRO A 80 13.73 -20.56 -19.37
N GLY A 81 13.02 -21.12 -20.35
CA GLY A 81 11.91 -22.06 -20.10
C GLY A 81 10.56 -21.40 -19.78
N ARG A 82 10.46 -20.07 -19.84
CA ARG A 82 9.20 -19.34 -19.71
C ARG A 82 8.74 -18.80 -21.08
N PRO A 83 7.43 -18.70 -21.32
CA PRO A 83 6.90 -18.03 -22.51
C PRO A 83 7.35 -16.57 -22.55
N GLN A 84 7.87 -16.11 -23.71
CA GLN A 84 8.31 -14.72 -23.87
C GLN A 84 7.16 -13.72 -23.67
N GLU A 85 5.92 -14.10 -24.00
CA GLU A 85 4.75 -13.24 -23.78
C GLU A 85 4.50 -12.89 -22.30
N ILE A 86 4.98 -13.72 -21.36
CA ILE A 86 4.96 -13.38 -19.92
C ILE A 86 5.96 -12.28 -19.62
N VAL A 87 7.18 -12.41 -20.16
CA VAL A 87 8.27 -11.46 -19.95
C VAL A 87 7.92 -10.11 -20.58
N ASP A 88 7.45 -10.11 -21.82
CA ASP A 88 7.02 -8.91 -22.53
C ASP A 88 5.88 -8.20 -21.76
N ALA A 89 4.88 -8.94 -21.26
CA ALA A 89 3.79 -8.36 -20.49
C ALA A 89 4.23 -7.83 -19.11
N LEU A 90 5.25 -8.42 -18.49
CA LEU A 90 5.85 -7.90 -17.26
C LEU A 90 6.63 -6.61 -17.51
N LEU A 91 7.38 -6.53 -18.62
CA LEU A 91 8.08 -5.31 -19.04
C LEU A 91 7.08 -4.19 -19.32
N ASP A 92 6.05 -4.45 -20.12
CA ASP A 92 4.98 -3.48 -20.40
C ASP A 92 4.27 -3.01 -19.11
N ALA A 93 4.06 -3.92 -18.15
CA ALA A 93 3.46 -3.60 -16.87
C ALA A 93 4.37 -2.77 -15.95
N ASN A 94 5.67 -3.05 -15.92
CA ASN A 94 6.67 -2.23 -15.21
C ASN A 94 6.76 -0.84 -15.82
N ASP A 95 6.88 -0.74 -17.15
CA ASP A 95 6.92 0.55 -17.86
C ASP A 95 5.66 1.39 -17.58
N ALA A 96 4.49 0.76 -17.54
CA ALA A 96 3.23 1.43 -17.22
C ALA A 96 3.16 1.87 -15.75
N TYR A 97 3.67 1.06 -14.82
CA TYR A 97 3.75 1.41 -13.40
C TYR A 97 4.67 2.61 -13.18
N ASP A 98 5.87 2.57 -13.77
CA ASP A 98 6.87 3.65 -13.65
C ASP A 98 6.37 4.94 -14.28
N THR A 99 5.71 4.87 -15.45
CA THR A 99 5.04 6.01 -16.09
C THR A 99 4.01 6.68 -15.16
N MET A 100 3.29 5.88 -14.38
CA MET A 100 2.27 6.39 -13.45
C MET A 100 2.87 6.98 -12.17
N GLY A 101 4.08 6.58 -11.76
CA GLY A 101 4.71 7.11 -10.54
C GLY A 101 4.86 8.63 -10.54
N GLU A 102 5.04 9.26 -11.71
CA GLU A 102 5.10 10.71 -11.86
C GLU A 102 3.74 11.43 -11.65
N PHE A 103 2.63 10.70 -11.61
CA PHE A 103 1.30 11.26 -11.41
C PHE A 103 1.14 11.87 -10.02
N SER A 104 1.66 11.21 -8.98
CA SER A 104 1.54 11.68 -7.60
C SER A 104 2.09 13.11 -7.45
N ASP A 105 3.23 13.40 -8.08
CA ASP A 105 3.88 14.71 -8.10
C ASP A 105 3.17 15.74 -9.00
N GLY A 106 2.85 15.36 -10.23
CA GLY A 106 2.40 16.30 -11.27
C GLY A 106 0.88 16.45 -11.42
N GLY A 107 0.11 15.43 -11.04
CA GLY A 107 -1.34 15.35 -11.26
C GLY A 107 -1.76 15.26 -12.73
N ASP A 108 -0.83 14.94 -13.65
CA ASP A 108 -1.10 14.91 -15.08
C ASP A 108 -1.87 13.64 -15.47
N ALA A 109 -3.18 13.80 -15.71
CA ALA A 109 -4.03 12.74 -16.20
C ALA A 109 -3.61 12.20 -17.59
N GLY A 110 -2.71 12.90 -18.31
CA GLY A 110 -2.06 12.44 -19.53
C GLY A 110 -1.32 11.11 -19.37
N LEU A 111 -0.69 10.89 -18.21
CA LEU A 111 0.09 9.68 -17.90
C LEU A 111 -0.75 8.41 -17.93
N LEU A 112 -2.03 8.51 -17.55
CA LEU A 112 -2.96 7.38 -17.63
C LEU A 112 -3.13 6.86 -19.06
N TYR A 113 -3.17 7.75 -20.05
CA TYR A 113 -3.33 7.34 -21.45
C TYR A 113 -2.05 6.71 -22.01
N GLU A 114 -0.88 7.12 -21.52
CA GLU A 114 0.39 6.49 -21.89
C GLU A 114 0.54 5.12 -21.23
N ALA A 115 0.21 5.00 -19.94
CA ALA A 115 0.14 3.70 -19.26
C ALA A 115 -0.86 2.75 -19.95
N ALA A 116 -2.01 3.25 -20.40
CA ALA A 116 -2.95 2.47 -21.19
C ALA A 116 -2.35 1.97 -22.50
N ARG A 117 -1.60 2.83 -23.21
CA ARG A 117 -0.91 2.46 -24.46
C ARG A 117 0.13 1.36 -24.23
N LEU A 118 0.93 1.45 -23.17
CA LEU A 118 1.94 0.45 -22.79
C LEU A 118 1.28 -0.91 -22.49
N LEU A 119 0.16 -0.90 -21.77
CA LEU A 119 -0.61 -2.10 -21.47
C LEU A 119 -1.44 -2.64 -22.65
N GLY A 120 -1.30 -2.05 -23.85
CA GLY A 120 -2.03 -2.47 -25.05
C GLY A 120 -3.54 -2.19 -25.00
N VAL A 121 -3.96 -1.21 -24.20
CA VAL A 121 -5.37 -0.82 -24.01
C VAL A 121 -5.66 0.45 -24.81
N GLU A 122 -6.63 0.36 -25.72
CA GLU A 122 -7.13 1.51 -26.49
C GLU A 122 -8.52 1.93 -25.99
N TRP A 123 -8.68 3.24 -25.77
CA TRP A 123 -9.96 3.85 -25.44
C TRP A 123 -10.40 4.84 -26.52
N ASP A 124 -11.65 4.73 -26.94
CA ASP A 124 -12.24 5.70 -27.86
C ASP A 124 -12.37 7.09 -27.20
N ALA A 125 -12.73 8.10 -27.99
CA ALA A 125 -12.86 9.46 -27.49
C ALA A 125 -13.95 9.59 -26.39
N SER A 126 -15.03 8.81 -26.48
CA SER A 126 -16.12 8.86 -25.50
C SER A 126 -15.67 8.31 -24.14
N VAL A 127 -14.93 7.19 -24.14
CA VAL A 127 -14.36 6.60 -22.93
C VAL A 127 -13.32 7.53 -22.33
N ARG A 128 -12.43 8.12 -23.14
CA ARG A 128 -11.44 9.10 -22.65
C ARG A 128 -12.08 10.34 -22.03
N ASP A 129 -13.12 10.89 -22.66
CA ASP A 129 -13.88 12.01 -22.11
C ASP A 129 -14.59 11.63 -20.79
N ALA A 130 -15.10 10.40 -20.69
CA ALA A 130 -15.72 9.91 -19.46
C ALA A 130 -14.69 9.74 -18.33
N VAL A 131 -13.55 9.13 -18.62
CA VAL A 131 -12.42 8.98 -17.68
C VAL A 131 -11.94 10.34 -17.19
N GLY A 132 -11.68 11.29 -18.09
CA GLY A 132 -11.23 12.63 -17.73
C GLY A 132 -12.21 13.37 -16.79
N ARG A 133 -13.52 13.24 -17.02
CA ARG A 133 -14.53 13.79 -16.10
C ARG A 133 -14.50 13.14 -14.73
N VAL A 134 -14.35 11.82 -14.66
CA VAL A 134 -14.29 11.11 -13.37
C VAL A 134 -13.06 11.51 -12.56
N ILE A 135 -11.91 11.66 -13.23
CA ILE A 135 -10.66 12.12 -12.61
C ILE A 135 -10.85 13.51 -12.01
N ALA A 136 -11.33 14.47 -12.81
CA ALA A 136 -11.58 15.84 -12.35
C ALA A 136 -12.57 15.87 -11.16
N ASP A 137 -13.68 15.15 -11.26
CA ASP A 137 -14.68 15.06 -10.19
C ASP A 137 -14.14 14.45 -8.88
N ALA A 138 -13.15 13.55 -8.98
CA ALA A 138 -12.54 12.90 -7.83
C ALA A 138 -11.52 13.81 -7.15
N GLN A 139 -10.67 14.48 -7.94
CA GLN A 139 -9.70 15.46 -7.45
C GLN A 139 -10.42 16.63 -6.75
N GLU A 140 -11.44 17.21 -7.39
CA GLU A 140 -12.26 18.28 -6.79
C GLU A 140 -12.85 17.84 -5.44
N ALA A 141 -13.41 16.63 -5.36
CA ALA A 141 -14.01 16.12 -4.12
C ALA A 141 -12.98 15.85 -3.01
N LEU A 142 -11.73 15.51 -3.36
CA LEU A 142 -10.65 15.31 -2.40
C LEU A 142 -10.07 16.65 -1.94
N ASP A 143 -9.82 17.58 -2.86
CA ASP A 143 -9.33 18.93 -2.58
C ASP A 143 -10.33 19.70 -1.68
N ASP A 144 -11.64 19.62 -1.96
CA ASP A 144 -12.69 20.22 -1.12
C ASP A 144 -12.72 19.63 0.30
N GLY A 145 -12.38 18.34 0.43
CA GLY A 145 -12.30 17.64 1.71
C GLY A 145 -11.12 18.11 2.56
N GLU A 146 -9.98 18.39 1.93
CA GLU A 146 -8.79 18.93 2.59
C GLU A 146 -9.01 20.36 3.08
N ALA A 147 -9.62 21.22 2.25
CA ALA A 147 -9.96 22.59 2.64
C ALA A 147 -10.88 22.64 3.88
N GLN A 148 -11.84 21.71 3.97
CA GLN A 148 -12.74 21.59 5.13
C GLN A 148 -12.05 21.07 6.39
N ALA A 149 -10.97 20.29 6.26
CA ALA A 149 -10.18 19.80 7.39
C ALA A 149 -9.27 20.90 7.97
N ASP A 150 -8.73 21.78 7.12
CA ASP A 150 -7.85 22.90 7.52
C ASP A 150 -8.65 24.03 8.23
N ASP A 151 -9.84 24.37 7.74
CA ASP A 151 -10.74 25.36 8.36
C ASP A 151 -11.30 24.93 9.75
N GLY A 152 -11.13 23.65 10.12
CA GLY A 152 -11.61 23.07 11.37
C GLY A 152 -10.60 23.10 12.53
N ALA A 153 -9.34 23.43 12.26
CA ALA A 153 -8.33 23.60 13.31
C ALA A 153 -8.57 24.95 14.04
N PRO A 154 -8.61 24.99 15.39
CA PRO A 154 -8.65 26.28 16.07
C PRO A 154 -7.41 27.08 15.67
N ALA A 155 -7.63 28.30 15.15
CA ALA A 155 -6.57 29.24 14.84
C ALA A 155 -5.84 29.63 16.15
N ASP A 156 -4.84 28.84 16.51
CA ASP A 156 -3.95 29.14 17.61
C ASP A 156 -2.99 30.25 17.16
N GLY A 157 -3.40 31.49 17.44
CA GLY A 157 -2.54 32.61 17.78
C GLY A 157 -1.56 33.09 16.70
N GLU A 158 -1.91 34.23 16.08
CA GLU A 158 -0.96 35.12 15.42
C GLU A 158 0.33 35.32 16.24
N THR A 159 1.48 34.92 15.69
CA THR A 159 2.70 35.71 15.81
C THR A 159 3.40 35.79 14.46
N ALA A 160 3.17 36.90 13.76
CA ALA A 160 4.06 37.37 12.72
C ALA A 160 5.29 38.01 13.36
N ASP A 161 6.50 37.54 13.03
CA ASP A 161 7.53 38.41 12.43
C ASP A 161 8.72 37.60 11.88
N ASP A 162 8.95 37.85 10.59
CA ASP A 162 10.20 37.95 9.81
C ASP A 162 11.26 36.82 9.70
N MET A 163 11.27 36.26 8.47
CA MET A 163 12.33 36.41 7.45
C MET A 163 13.56 35.48 7.51
N ALA A 164 13.65 34.51 6.58
CA ALA A 164 14.44 34.65 5.34
C ALA A 164 14.51 33.34 4.53
N ALA A 165 14.36 33.48 3.21
CA ALA A 165 14.40 32.46 2.17
C ALA A 165 15.82 32.01 1.77
N ALA A 166 15.93 30.79 1.25
CA ALA A 166 16.81 30.34 0.16
C ALA A 166 16.40 28.89 -0.17
N ASP A 167 15.60 28.62 -1.21
CA ASP A 167 15.98 28.43 -2.62
C ASP A 167 17.27 27.61 -2.88
N GLY A 168 17.05 26.46 -3.52
CA GLY A 168 17.90 25.80 -4.51
C GLY A 168 19.34 25.40 -4.14
N ALA A 169 19.60 24.09 -4.07
CA ALA A 169 20.89 23.56 -4.51
C ALA A 169 20.80 22.07 -4.94
N ALA A 170 20.89 21.87 -6.25
CA ALA A 170 21.42 20.66 -6.85
C ALA A 170 22.95 20.59 -6.65
N GLU A 171 23.46 19.38 -6.85
CA GLU A 171 24.80 18.82 -6.59
C GLU A 171 26.06 19.68 -6.85
N ALA A 172 27.11 19.42 -6.05
CA ALA A 172 28.47 19.23 -6.55
C ALA A 172 29.42 18.63 -5.48
N PHE A 173 30.02 17.50 -5.80
CA PHE A 173 31.16 16.90 -5.11
C PHE A 173 32.47 17.63 -5.49
N ALA A 174 33.25 18.10 -4.51
CA ALA A 174 34.67 18.40 -4.69
C ALA A 174 35.45 18.37 -3.35
N VAL A 175 36.54 17.61 -3.38
CA VAL A 175 37.55 17.38 -2.34
C VAL A 175 38.50 18.57 -2.21
N VAL A 176 38.98 18.87 -0.99
CA VAL A 176 40.42 19.08 -0.66
C VAL A 176 40.63 19.29 0.85
N ASP A 177 41.71 18.67 1.30
CA ASP A 177 42.32 18.54 2.62
C ASP A 177 42.44 19.78 3.53
N GLY A 178 42.49 19.51 4.84
CA GLY A 178 42.87 20.48 5.88
C GLY A 178 43.00 19.86 7.27
N ASP A 179 44.11 19.18 7.49
CA ASP A 179 44.69 18.73 8.77
C ASP A 179 44.70 19.81 9.87
N ALA A 180 44.32 19.47 11.12
CA ALA A 180 45.00 19.91 12.33
C ALA A 180 44.36 19.38 13.63
N ALA A 181 45.21 18.77 14.44
CA ALA A 181 44.99 18.23 15.77
C ALA A 181 44.80 19.27 16.91
N GLY A 182 44.34 18.79 18.06
CA GLY A 182 44.40 19.47 19.37
C GLY A 182 43.25 19.03 20.29
N ASP A 183 43.37 17.91 21.00
CA ASP A 183 43.93 17.77 22.36
C ASP A 183 42.99 18.20 23.51
N ALA A 184 42.63 17.18 24.28
CA ALA A 184 42.42 17.03 25.72
C ALA A 184 41.63 18.02 26.61
N ALA A 185 40.84 17.35 27.47
CA ALA A 185 40.59 17.61 28.89
C ALA A 185 39.70 18.82 29.22
N ASP A 186 38.94 18.88 30.30
CA ASP A 186 38.48 18.04 31.41
C ASP A 186 37.51 18.99 32.15
N GLY A 187 36.44 18.52 32.80
CA GLY A 187 35.50 19.47 33.39
C GLY A 187 34.21 18.89 33.94
N THR A 188 34.36 18.25 35.09
CA THR A 188 33.33 17.66 35.94
C THR A 188 32.17 18.58 36.39
N ALA A 189 30.99 17.94 36.48
CA ALA A 189 30.02 17.97 37.59
C ALA A 189 29.04 19.14 37.81
N SER A 190 27.74 18.78 37.80
CA SER A 190 26.69 19.03 38.82
C SER A 190 25.35 19.08 38.08
N GLY A 191 24.38 18.18 38.24
CA GLY A 191 23.77 17.73 39.48
C GLY A 191 22.51 18.56 39.74
N ALA A 192 21.32 18.06 39.37
CA ALA A 192 20.05 18.41 40.01
C ALA A 192 18.88 17.50 39.55
N SER A 193 18.15 17.03 40.56
CA SER A 193 17.02 16.10 40.63
C SER A 193 15.99 16.10 39.51
N ALA A 194 15.57 14.87 39.18
CA ALA A 194 14.28 14.55 38.62
C ALA A 194 13.18 14.72 39.68
N ASP A 195 12.21 15.59 39.39
CA ASP A 195 10.88 15.55 40.01
C ASP A 195 9.90 15.06 38.94
N GLY A 196 9.36 13.87 39.18
CA GLY A 196 8.36 13.27 38.33
C GLY A 196 7.03 14.03 38.46
N LYS A 197 6.45 14.36 37.31
CA LYS A 197 5.03 14.67 37.22
C LYS A 197 4.41 13.79 36.14
N ALA A 198 3.67 12.80 36.60
CA ALA A 198 2.73 12.06 35.79
C ALA A 198 1.76 13.06 35.14
N ALA A 199 1.75 13.09 33.82
CA ALA A 199 0.70 13.70 33.04
C ALA A 199 -0.20 12.55 32.55
N ASP A 200 -1.48 12.78 32.77
CA ASP A 200 -2.64 11.93 32.56
C ASP A 200 -2.84 11.69 31.05
N ASP A 201 -2.72 10.44 30.62
CA ASP A 201 -3.07 10.00 29.26
C ASP A 201 -4.59 10.07 29.08
N THR A 202 -5.05 11.15 28.46
CA THR A 202 -6.33 11.18 27.74
C THR A 202 -6.13 11.82 26.38
N ALA A 203 -5.38 11.12 25.52
CA ALA A 203 -5.33 11.37 24.07
C ALA A 203 -6.22 10.36 23.34
N ASP A 204 -7.54 10.42 23.58
CA ASP A 204 -8.54 9.62 22.84
C ASP A 204 -9.21 10.43 21.70
N GLY A 205 -8.81 11.69 21.52
CA GLY A 205 -9.42 12.61 20.54
C GLY A 205 -8.72 12.71 19.18
N GLY A 206 -7.47 12.23 19.05
CA GLY A 206 -6.65 12.41 17.84
C GLY A 206 -6.80 11.28 16.80
N ALA A 207 -6.78 10.03 17.24
CA ALA A 207 -6.84 8.86 16.35
C ALA A 207 -8.21 8.73 15.65
N SER A 208 -9.30 9.07 16.36
CA SER A 208 -10.67 9.00 15.83
C SER A 208 -10.92 10.01 14.69
N GLY A 209 -10.32 11.20 14.76
CA GLY A 209 -10.39 12.21 13.71
C GLY A 209 -9.59 11.83 12.46
N SER A 210 -8.40 11.22 12.64
CA SER A 210 -7.55 10.74 11.54
C SER A 210 -8.23 9.62 10.74
N ALA A 211 -8.78 8.60 11.42
CA ALA A 211 -9.47 7.49 10.78
C ALA A 211 -10.75 7.92 10.05
N ALA A 212 -11.54 8.85 10.63
CA ALA A 212 -12.73 9.37 9.95
C ALA A 212 -12.39 10.18 8.69
N SER A 213 -11.35 11.00 8.74
CA SER A 213 -10.83 11.72 7.57
C SER A 213 -10.33 10.77 6.49
N LEU A 214 -9.56 9.74 6.88
CA LEU A 214 -9.07 8.72 5.94
C LEU A 214 -10.23 7.91 5.34
N ALA A 215 -11.25 7.56 6.12
CA ALA A 215 -12.45 6.88 5.62
C ALA A 215 -13.17 7.70 4.54
N ARG A 216 -13.29 9.02 4.72
CA ARG A 216 -13.91 9.90 3.72
C ARG A 216 -13.06 10.00 2.45
N ARG A 217 -11.74 10.18 2.56
CA ARG A 217 -10.84 10.19 1.40
C ARG A 217 -10.87 8.85 0.66
N PHE A 218 -10.85 7.74 1.40
CA PHE A 218 -10.96 6.40 0.83
C PHE A 218 -12.30 6.16 0.14
N ALA A 219 -13.41 6.67 0.69
CA ALA A 219 -14.72 6.61 0.06
C ALA A 219 -14.74 7.32 -1.30
N VAL A 220 -14.10 8.49 -1.43
CA VAL A 220 -13.95 9.18 -2.72
C VAL A 220 -13.15 8.32 -3.70
N ALA A 221 -12.04 7.72 -3.26
CA ALA A 221 -11.23 6.83 -4.10
C ALA A 221 -12.00 5.59 -4.56
N LEU A 222 -12.87 5.00 -3.72
CA LEU A 222 -13.75 3.89 -4.08
C LEU A 222 -14.81 4.32 -5.10
N CYS A 223 -15.43 5.49 -4.91
CA CYS A 223 -16.38 6.05 -5.87
C CYS A 223 -15.72 6.35 -7.22
N ALA A 224 -14.48 6.87 -7.21
CA ALA A 224 -13.68 7.10 -8.42
C ALA A 224 -13.39 5.78 -9.13
N CYS A 225 -12.89 4.77 -8.39
CA CYS A 225 -12.61 3.43 -8.90
C CYS A 225 -13.85 2.82 -9.56
N HIS A 226 -15.00 2.85 -8.89
CA HIS A 226 -16.26 2.33 -9.42
C HIS A 226 -16.66 3.00 -10.74
N ARG A 227 -16.60 4.33 -10.81
CA ARG A 227 -16.94 5.08 -12.03
C ARG A 227 -15.94 4.85 -13.16
N LEU A 228 -14.65 4.76 -12.85
CA LEU A 228 -13.59 4.48 -13.83
C LEU A 228 -13.70 3.06 -14.39
N VAL A 229 -13.88 2.06 -13.53
CA VAL A 229 -14.08 0.66 -13.94
C VAL A 229 -15.28 0.54 -14.88
N ASN A 230 -16.42 1.17 -14.56
CA ASN A 230 -17.59 1.20 -15.44
C ASN A 230 -17.33 1.90 -16.77
N ALA A 231 -16.56 3.00 -16.77
CA ALA A 231 -16.26 3.75 -17.98
C ALA A 231 -15.41 2.93 -18.97
N VAL A 232 -14.48 2.12 -18.47
CA VAL A 232 -13.48 1.44 -19.33
C VAL A 232 -13.77 -0.04 -19.58
N ALA A 233 -14.53 -0.73 -18.72
CA ALA A 233 -14.87 -2.13 -18.91
C ALA A 233 -15.73 -2.37 -20.16
N GLY A 234 -16.52 -1.36 -20.56
CA GLY A 234 -17.51 -1.44 -21.63
C GLY A 234 -18.87 -1.98 -21.15
N PRO A 235 -19.90 -2.00 -22.02
CA PRO A 235 -21.17 -2.64 -21.70
C PRO A 235 -20.93 -4.10 -21.29
N CYS A 236 -21.63 -4.57 -20.27
CA CYS A 236 -21.86 -6.01 -20.12
C CYS A 236 -22.57 -6.43 -21.41
N ASP A 237 -21.94 -7.22 -22.27
CA ASP A 237 -22.67 -7.75 -23.42
C ASP A 237 -23.74 -8.68 -22.81
N ASP A 238 -24.99 -8.21 -22.74
CA ASP A 238 -26.16 -9.03 -22.38
C ASP A 238 -26.22 -10.13 -23.44
N GLY A 239 -25.53 -11.23 -23.17
CA GLY A 239 -25.16 -12.21 -24.18
C GLY A 239 -26.34 -12.55 -25.08
N ASP A 240 -26.17 -12.34 -26.39
CA ASP A 240 -26.98 -13.06 -27.36
C ASP A 240 -26.81 -14.55 -27.01
N ALA A 241 -27.87 -15.15 -26.48
CA ALA A 241 -27.90 -16.47 -25.85
C ALA A 241 -27.55 -17.64 -26.80
N ASN A 242 -26.96 -17.33 -27.96
CA ASN A 242 -26.62 -18.23 -29.03
C ASN A 242 -25.10 -18.33 -29.31
N SER A 243 -24.23 -17.62 -28.57
CA SER A 243 -22.77 -17.78 -28.64
C SER A 243 -22.24 -18.61 -27.45
N GLY A 244 -22.56 -19.90 -27.46
CA GLY A 244 -21.99 -20.87 -26.52
C GLY A 244 -20.49 -21.07 -26.72
N ALA A 245 -19.66 -20.13 -26.24
CA ALA A 245 -18.20 -20.25 -26.03
C ALA A 245 -17.54 -18.97 -25.42
N GLY A 246 -18.29 -17.91 -25.08
CA GLY A 246 -17.71 -16.55 -24.93
C GLY A 246 -17.46 -15.99 -23.52
N ALA A 247 -17.94 -16.62 -22.45
CA ALA A 247 -17.94 -15.99 -21.10
C ALA A 247 -16.53 -15.69 -20.55
N ASP A 248 -15.54 -16.56 -20.82
CA ASP A 248 -14.17 -16.37 -20.36
C ASP A 248 -13.39 -15.33 -21.20
N VAL A 249 -13.78 -15.12 -22.46
CA VAL A 249 -13.11 -14.18 -23.36
C VAL A 249 -13.52 -12.74 -23.04
N ASP A 250 -14.78 -12.52 -22.67
CA ASP A 250 -15.31 -11.18 -22.37
C ASP A 250 -14.86 -10.67 -20.99
N GLY A 251 -14.89 -11.53 -19.96
CA GLY A 251 -14.36 -11.21 -18.63
C GLY A 251 -12.86 -10.90 -18.64
N GLY A 252 -12.08 -11.62 -19.47
CA GLY A 252 -10.66 -11.35 -19.68
C GLY A 252 -10.39 -10.01 -20.38
N ALA A 253 -11.21 -9.66 -21.39
CA ALA A 253 -11.07 -8.39 -22.11
C ALA A 253 -11.43 -7.19 -21.21
N ALA A 254 -12.52 -7.27 -20.44
CA ALA A 254 -12.88 -6.23 -19.49
C ALA A 254 -11.83 -6.07 -18.38
N ALA A 255 -11.28 -7.17 -17.86
CA ALA A 255 -10.19 -7.14 -16.88
C ALA A 255 -8.91 -6.46 -17.42
N ARG A 256 -8.57 -6.66 -18.70
CA ARG A 256 -7.43 -5.95 -19.31
C ARG A 256 -7.69 -4.45 -19.45
N ARG A 257 -8.89 -4.04 -19.85
CA ARG A 257 -9.23 -2.61 -20.05
C ARG A 257 -9.17 -1.79 -18.76
N VAL A 258 -9.34 -2.42 -17.59
CA VAL A 258 -9.30 -1.72 -16.30
C VAL A 258 -7.90 -1.58 -15.71
N LEU A 259 -6.89 -2.29 -16.21
CA LEU A 259 -5.54 -2.25 -15.62
C LEU A 259 -4.96 -0.82 -15.49
N PRO A 260 -5.05 0.06 -16.51
CA PRO A 260 -4.48 1.41 -16.40
C PRO A 260 -5.19 2.24 -15.32
N VAL A 261 -6.51 2.08 -15.16
CA VAL A 261 -7.24 2.82 -14.12
C VAL A 261 -6.92 2.33 -12.72
N LEU A 262 -6.50 1.08 -12.54
CA LEU A 262 -6.06 0.58 -11.23
C LEU A 262 -4.73 1.21 -10.80
N LEU A 263 -3.80 1.44 -11.73
CA LEU A 263 -2.58 2.21 -11.44
C LEU A 263 -2.92 3.63 -11.02
N PHE A 264 -3.77 4.30 -11.82
CA PHE A 264 -4.23 5.65 -11.49
C PHE A 264 -4.91 5.73 -10.12
N VAL A 265 -5.77 4.78 -9.77
CA VAL A 265 -6.46 4.77 -8.47
C VAL A 265 -5.45 4.61 -7.32
N ASN A 266 -4.36 3.86 -7.51
CA ASN A 266 -3.29 3.78 -6.51
C ASN A 266 -2.52 5.10 -6.39
N GLU A 267 -2.19 5.76 -7.49
CA GLU A 267 -1.48 7.05 -7.44
C GLU A 267 -2.36 8.19 -6.92
N LEU A 268 -3.67 8.15 -7.20
CA LEU A 268 -4.65 9.03 -6.58
C LEU A 268 -4.67 8.82 -5.06
N ARG A 269 -4.62 7.56 -4.59
CA ARG A 269 -4.59 7.26 -3.16
C ARG A 269 -3.34 7.83 -2.50
N GLU A 270 -2.17 7.56 -3.09
CA GLU A 270 -0.87 8.05 -2.60
C GLU A 270 -0.88 9.57 -2.45
N ARG A 271 -1.29 10.30 -3.50
CA ARG A 271 -1.35 11.77 -3.51
C ARG A 271 -2.18 12.36 -2.37
N TYR A 272 -3.29 11.69 -2.03
CA TYR A 272 -4.21 12.15 -1.00
C TYR A 272 -4.03 11.40 0.33
N GLY A 273 -2.85 10.82 0.58
CA GLY A 273 -2.49 10.19 1.86
C GLY A 273 -3.37 9.00 2.24
N ILE A 274 -3.86 8.26 1.24
CA ILE A 274 -4.51 6.96 1.39
C ILE A 274 -3.47 5.90 0.98
N PRO A 275 -3.19 4.86 1.77
CA PRO A 275 -2.20 3.88 1.37
C PRO A 275 -2.64 3.06 0.14
N ARG A 276 -1.69 2.74 -0.74
CA ARG A 276 -1.91 1.93 -1.95
C ARG A 276 -2.31 0.50 -1.62
N ILE A 277 -2.94 -0.19 -2.57
CA ILE A 277 -3.29 -1.61 -2.42
C ILE A 277 -2.82 -2.43 -3.63
N CYS A 278 -2.72 -3.75 -3.45
CA CYS A 278 -2.52 -4.69 -4.54
C CYS A 278 -3.72 -5.63 -4.65
N LEU A 279 -4.19 -5.85 -5.88
CA LEU A 279 -5.17 -6.89 -6.19
C LEU A 279 -4.50 -8.00 -6.99
N THR A 280 -4.82 -9.25 -6.68
CA THR A 280 -4.42 -10.39 -7.51
C THR A 280 -5.16 -10.39 -8.85
N ALA A 281 -4.64 -11.12 -9.83
CA ALA A 281 -5.32 -11.27 -11.13
C ALA A 281 -6.75 -11.83 -11.00
N GLU A 282 -7.01 -12.69 -10.01
CA GLU A 282 -8.36 -13.20 -9.72
C GLU A 282 -9.24 -12.10 -9.10
N GLN A 283 -8.71 -11.35 -8.14
CA GLN A 283 -9.41 -10.22 -7.53
C GLN A 283 -9.73 -9.10 -8.52
N ILE A 284 -8.86 -8.84 -9.50
CA ILE A 284 -9.14 -7.89 -10.59
C ILE A 284 -10.34 -8.36 -11.44
N ARG A 285 -10.42 -9.65 -11.76
CA ARG A 285 -11.58 -10.21 -12.47
C ARG A 285 -12.85 -10.11 -11.63
N THR A 286 -12.76 -10.35 -10.32
CA THR A 286 -13.89 -10.19 -9.39
C THR A 286 -14.35 -8.74 -9.29
N LEU A 287 -13.42 -7.78 -9.19
CA LEU A 287 -13.71 -6.34 -9.17
C LEU A 287 -14.53 -5.91 -10.39
N VAL A 288 -14.16 -6.43 -11.56
CA VAL A 288 -14.90 -6.19 -12.81
C VAL A 288 -16.31 -6.76 -12.73
N GLY A 289 -16.52 -7.86 -12.01
CA GLY A 289 -17.84 -8.45 -11.76
C GLY A 289 -18.71 -7.68 -10.76
N THR A 290 -18.12 -6.95 -9.81
CA THR A 290 -18.86 -6.13 -8.83
C THR A 290 -19.22 -4.74 -9.37
N ARG A 291 -18.80 -4.39 -10.59
CA ARG A 291 -18.89 -3.02 -11.13
C ARG A 291 -20.31 -2.47 -11.28
N GLU A 292 -21.35 -3.31 -11.29
CA GLU A 292 -22.73 -2.83 -11.44
C GLU A 292 -23.29 -2.19 -10.17
N SER A 293 -22.67 -2.46 -9.02
CA SER A 293 -23.10 -1.99 -7.70
C SER A 293 -21.92 -1.36 -6.98
N LEU A 294 -22.07 -0.08 -6.60
CA LEU A 294 -21.08 0.60 -5.77
C LEU A 294 -20.92 -0.12 -4.43
N ASP A 295 -22.02 -0.59 -3.85
CA ASP A 295 -22.03 -1.27 -2.56
C ASP A 295 -21.25 -2.59 -2.64
N ASP A 296 -21.46 -3.38 -3.71
CA ASP A 296 -20.75 -4.66 -3.91
C ASP A 296 -19.25 -4.42 -4.12
N LEU A 297 -18.88 -3.37 -4.87
CA LEU A 297 -17.47 -2.98 -5.04
C LEU A 297 -16.85 -2.56 -3.70
N VAL A 298 -17.57 -1.79 -2.89
CA VAL A 298 -17.11 -1.34 -1.57
C VAL A 298 -16.94 -2.52 -0.62
N GLU A 299 -17.93 -3.42 -0.54
CA GLU A 299 -17.87 -4.64 0.27
C GLU A 299 -16.74 -5.58 -0.16
N PHE A 300 -16.37 -5.56 -1.44
CA PHE A 300 -15.25 -6.33 -1.96
C PHE A 300 -13.89 -5.69 -1.69
N VAL A 301 -13.72 -4.39 -2.00
CA VAL A 301 -12.40 -3.73 -1.99
C VAL A 301 -11.98 -3.27 -0.60
N ALA A 302 -12.92 -2.81 0.25
CA ALA A 302 -12.56 -2.25 1.54
C ALA A 302 -11.87 -3.26 2.48
N PRO A 303 -12.35 -4.51 2.64
CA PRO A 303 -11.65 -5.50 3.45
C PRO A 303 -10.23 -5.81 2.93
N LEU A 304 -10.07 -5.93 1.61
CA LEU A 304 -8.76 -6.15 0.98
C LEU A 304 -7.79 -5.00 1.26
N ALA A 305 -8.28 -3.77 1.28
CA ALA A 305 -7.47 -2.62 1.65
C ALA A 305 -7.04 -2.68 3.13
N GLY A 306 -7.96 -3.00 4.04
CA GLY A 306 -7.64 -3.14 5.47
C GLY A 306 -6.62 -4.24 5.75
N GLU A 307 -6.72 -5.38 5.05
CA GLU A 307 -5.74 -6.47 5.13
C GLU A 307 -4.35 -6.04 4.62
N GLU A 308 -4.30 -5.39 3.45
CA GLU A 308 -3.04 -4.91 2.87
C GLU A 308 -2.37 -3.85 3.75
N TRP A 309 -3.13 -2.90 4.30
CA TRP A 309 -2.59 -1.83 5.15
C TRP A 309 -2.11 -2.37 6.50
N SER A 310 -2.80 -3.35 7.05
CA SER A 310 -2.36 -4.06 8.25
C SER A 310 -1.04 -4.80 7.99
N LYS A 311 -0.94 -5.52 6.86
CA LYS A 311 0.29 -6.20 6.44
C LYS A 311 1.44 -5.21 6.22
N HIS A 312 1.21 -4.11 5.52
CA HIS A 312 2.24 -3.07 5.30
C HIS A 312 2.77 -2.55 6.64
N ARG A 313 1.88 -2.28 7.59
CA ARG A 313 2.27 -1.85 8.94
C ARG A 313 3.10 -2.91 9.66
N GLU A 314 2.72 -4.18 9.56
CA GLU A 314 3.48 -5.30 10.12
C GLU A 314 4.88 -5.42 9.50
N ASP A 315 4.97 -5.29 8.17
CA ASP A 315 6.23 -5.37 7.42
C ASP A 315 7.17 -4.21 7.80
N VAL A 316 6.66 -2.97 7.91
CA VAL A 316 7.45 -1.81 8.36
C VAL A 316 7.98 -2.02 9.78
N LEU A 317 7.15 -2.54 10.68
CA LEU A 317 7.52 -2.77 12.09
C LEU A 317 8.31 -4.07 12.31
N TRP A 318 8.54 -4.87 11.26
CA TRP A 318 9.19 -6.16 11.39
C TRP A 318 10.64 -6.05 11.88
N ASP A 319 10.93 -6.76 12.98
CA ASP A 319 12.28 -6.88 13.55
C ASP A 319 12.82 -8.31 13.33
N PRO A 320 13.79 -8.50 12.44
CA PRO A 320 14.32 -9.83 12.12
C PRO A 320 15.07 -10.47 13.29
N ASP A 321 15.66 -9.69 14.20
CA ASP A 321 16.43 -10.22 15.32
C ASP A 321 15.51 -10.62 16.47
N GLU A 322 14.44 -9.85 16.72
CA GLU A 322 13.36 -10.30 17.59
C GLU A 322 12.68 -11.56 17.03
N ALA A 323 12.43 -11.62 15.72
CA ALA A 323 11.84 -12.80 15.09
C ALA A 323 12.73 -14.05 15.28
N LYS A 324 14.05 -13.94 15.05
CA LYS A 324 15.02 -15.03 15.32
C LYS A 324 15.01 -15.44 16.79
N LYS A 325 14.97 -14.48 17.71
CA LYS A 325 14.94 -14.76 19.15
C LYS A 325 13.67 -15.51 19.54
N ARG A 326 12.50 -15.03 19.11
CA ARG A 326 11.19 -15.67 19.37
C ARG A 326 11.15 -17.09 18.78
N ALA A 327 11.66 -17.30 17.57
CA ALA A 327 11.74 -18.62 16.95
C ALA A 327 12.62 -19.59 17.75
N LYS A 328 13.77 -19.12 18.26
CA LYS A 328 14.65 -19.93 19.11
C LYS A 328 13.99 -20.28 20.44
N GLU A 329 13.33 -19.32 21.10
CA GLU A 329 12.61 -19.55 22.36
C GLU A 329 11.43 -20.52 22.18
N GLU A 330 10.71 -20.44 21.06
CA GLU A 330 9.64 -21.38 20.75
C GLU A 330 10.17 -22.80 20.49
N ASP A 331 11.28 -22.94 19.76
CA ASP A 331 11.92 -24.23 19.54
C ASP A 331 12.43 -24.84 20.87
N GLU A 332 13.06 -24.02 21.73
CA GLU A 332 13.47 -24.43 23.08
C GLU A 332 12.26 -24.86 23.93
N ARG A 333 11.14 -24.14 23.86
CA ARG A 333 9.89 -24.48 24.55
C ARG A 333 9.31 -25.80 24.02
N ARG A 334 9.18 -25.96 22.71
CA ARG A 334 8.67 -27.19 22.06
C ARG A 334 9.56 -28.39 22.39
N ASN A 335 10.87 -28.19 22.39
CA ASN A 335 11.84 -29.23 22.78
C ASN A 335 11.66 -29.61 24.26
N LYS A 336 11.53 -28.63 25.17
CA LYS A 336 11.28 -28.87 26.60
C LYS A 336 9.97 -29.59 26.85
N GLU A 337 8.89 -29.21 26.17
CA GLU A 337 7.58 -29.88 26.25
C GLU A 337 7.66 -31.32 25.72
N ALA A 338 8.36 -31.54 24.60
CA ALA A 338 8.57 -32.86 24.03
C ALA A 338 9.44 -33.75 24.94
N LEU A 339 10.47 -33.19 25.58
CA LEU A 339 11.26 -33.88 26.60
C LEU A 339 10.40 -34.24 27.80
N ALA A 340 9.65 -33.28 28.36
CA ALA A 340 8.75 -33.51 29.48
C ALA A 340 7.72 -34.62 29.17
N ALA A 341 7.14 -34.63 27.96
CA ALA A 341 6.23 -35.68 27.51
C ALA A 341 6.92 -37.06 27.41
N LYS A 342 8.17 -37.12 26.90
CA LYS A 342 8.96 -38.37 26.85
C LYS A 342 9.29 -38.90 28.25
N PHE A 343 9.52 -38.01 29.22
CA PHE A 343 9.87 -38.37 30.59
C PHE A 343 8.64 -38.57 31.51
N ALA A 344 7.44 -38.15 31.11
CA ALA A 344 6.22 -38.25 31.90
C ALA A 344 5.82 -39.71 32.25
N HIS A 345 6.29 -40.70 31.49
CA HIS A 345 6.04 -42.12 31.75
C HIS A 345 7.11 -42.81 32.61
N ILE A 346 8.20 -42.13 32.97
CA ILE A 346 9.21 -42.67 33.88
C ILE A 346 8.72 -42.46 35.31
N LYS A 347 8.11 -43.49 35.91
CA LYS A 347 7.97 -43.57 37.37
C LYS A 347 9.36 -43.77 37.97
N ASP A 348 9.71 -43.00 38.99
CA ASP A 348 10.86 -43.30 39.85
C ASP A 348 10.76 -44.76 40.30
N ASP A 349 11.72 -45.58 39.90
CA ASP A 349 11.80 -46.98 40.29
C ASP A 349 12.22 -47.04 41.77
N PRO A 350 11.34 -47.46 42.69
CA PRO A 350 11.66 -47.52 44.12
C PRO A 350 12.75 -48.56 44.46
N ASN A 351 13.20 -49.38 43.50
CA ASN A 351 14.30 -50.33 43.67
C ASN A 351 15.65 -49.85 43.11
N LYS A 352 15.77 -48.58 42.66
CA LYS A 352 17.05 -48.05 42.18
C LYS A 352 18.02 -47.89 43.37
N PRO A 353 19.14 -48.64 43.44
CA PRO A 353 20.05 -48.55 44.59
C PRO A 353 20.65 -47.13 44.67
N HIS A 354 20.62 -46.55 45.86
CA HIS A 354 21.22 -45.26 46.15
C HIS A 354 22.73 -45.36 45.91
N VAL A 355 23.25 -44.61 44.94
CA VAL A 355 24.69 -44.50 44.71
C VAL A 355 25.18 -43.38 45.60
N GLU A 356 25.85 -43.72 46.70
CA GLU A 356 26.59 -42.75 47.52
C GLU A 356 27.79 -42.25 46.69
N LEU A 357 27.90 -40.93 46.57
CA LEU A 357 28.99 -40.23 45.87
C LEU A 357 30.29 -40.27 46.66
#